data_AF-A0A9Q4FR47-F1
#
_entry.id   AF-A0A9Q4FR47-F1
#
_cell.length_a   1.000
_cell.length_b   1.000
_cell.length_c   1.000
_cell.angle_alpha   90.00
_cell.angle_beta   90.00
_cell.angle_gamma   90.00
#
_symmetry.space_group_name_H-M   'P 1'
#
loop_
_entity.id
_entity.type
_entity.pdbx_description
1 polymer ?
#
loop_
_entity_poly.entity_id
_entity_poly.type
_entity_poly.pdbx_seq_one_letter_code
_entity_poly.pdbx_strand_id
1 'polypeptide(L)'
;MDSFGTIIALAYKALATWYVAAIVGGLLMFAAERRDRCREPTDYDVRHAAALYREYYGAEAHRIIGDHMLGASFAPDGRHKRFLKRVSAELLKTSALRGDSIHAIKP
;
A
#
# COMPACT_ATOMS: atom_id res chain seq x y z
N MET A 1 9.00 -44.69 35.16
CA MET A 1 8.46 -43.45 34.56
C MET A 1 7.41 -43.88 33.56
N ASP A 2 6.14 -43.52 33.78
CA ASP A 2 5.03 -43.99 32.95
C ASP A 2 5.11 -43.38 31.56
N SER A 3 5.25 -44.24 30.55
CA SER A 3 5.36 -43.87 29.13
C SER A 3 4.22 -42.95 28.67
N PHE A 4 3.06 -43.07 29.30
CA PHE A 4 1.88 -42.23 29.08
C PHE A 4 2.12 -40.76 29.48
N GLY A 5 2.78 -40.51 30.62
CA GLY A 5 3.11 -39.16 31.08
C GLY A 5 4.13 -38.47 30.16
N THR A 6 5.08 -39.24 29.62
CA THR A 6 6.09 -38.73 28.68
C THR A 6 5.47 -38.28 27.35
N ILE A 7 4.50 -39.05 26.82
CA ILE A 7 3.80 -38.72 25.58
C ILE A 7 2.95 -37.45 25.74
N ILE A 8 2.22 -37.32 26.85
CA ILE A 8 1.41 -36.12 27.14
C ILE A 8 2.31 -34.88 27.26
N ALA A 9 3.45 -34.98 27.95
CA ALA A 9 4.38 -33.87 28.10
C ALA A 9 4.96 -33.41 26.74
N LEU A 10 5.27 -34.35 25.84
CA LEU A 10 5.73 -34.07 24.49
C LEU A 10 4.65 -33.37 23.65
N ALA A 11 3.41 -33.87 23.70
CA ALA A 11 2.29 -33.27 22.99
C ALA A 11 2.03 -31.82 23.46
N TYR A 12 2.08 -31.58 24.77
CA TYR A 12 1.87 -30.24 25.34
C TYR A 12 2.98 -29.25 24.93
N LYS A 13 4.25 -29.70 24.90
CA LYS A 13 5.37 -28.88 24.42
C LYS A 13 5.26 -28.56 22.92
N ALA A 14 4.80 -29.51 22.11
CA ALA A 14 4.58 -29.30 20.68
C ALA A 14 3.48 -28.25 20.43
N LEU A 15 2.35 -28.37 21.14
CA LEU A 15 1.26 -27.38 21.11
C LEU A 15 1.74 -26.01 21.59
N ALA A 16 2.46 -25.93 22.71
CA ALA A 16 3.00 -24.68 23.20
C ALA A 16 3.94 -24.02 22.18
N THR A 17 4.81 -24.80 21.55
CA THR A 17 5.72 -24.32 20.49
C THR A 17 4.93 -23.78 19.29
N TRP A 18 3.87 -24.46 18.87
CA TRP A 18 3.01 -24.02 17.78
C TRP A 18 2.32 -22.69 18.07
N TYR A 19 1.73 -22.56 19.26
CA TYR A 19 1.08 -21.32 19.68
C TYR A 19 2.08 -20.15 19.81
N VAL A 20 3.26 -20.40 20.38
CA VAL A 20 4.31 -19.38 20.47
C VAL A 20 4.77 -18.96 19.08
N ALA A 21 4.97 -19.89 18.15
CA ALA A 21 5.32 -19.58 16.76
C ALA A 21 4.23 -18.75 16.06
N ALA A 22 2.95 -19.07 16.28
CA ALA A 22 1.82 -18.31 15.74
C ALA A 22 1.78 -16.87 16.30
N ILE A 23 2.00 -16.71 17.62
CA ILE A 23 2.04 -15.39 18.27
C ILE A 23 3.22 -14.57 17.75
N VAL A 24 4.42 -15.16 17.69
CA VAL A 24 5.62 -14.48 17.19
C VAL A 24 5.47 -14.11 15.71
N GLY A 25 4.93 -15.01 14.90
CA GLY A 25 4.62 -14.76 13.49
C GLY A 25 3.64 -13.60 13.31
N GLY A 26 2.55 -13.59 14.09
CA GLY A 26 1.58 -12.49 14.08
C GLY A 26 2.19 -11.14 14.50
N LEU A 27 3.04 -11.14 15.52
CA LEU A 27 3.75 -9.94 15.98
C LEU A 27 4.75 -9.41 14.95
N LEU A 28 5.49 -10.29 14.29
CA LEU A 28 6.42 -9.93 13.21
C LEU A 28 5.69 -9.35 12.01
N MET A 29 4.57 -9.96 11.60
CA MET A 29 3.75 -9.47 10.50
C MET A 29 3.15 -8.09 10.83
N PHE A 30 2.64 -7.91 12.05
CA PHE A 30 2.16 -6.61 12.51
C PHE A 30 3.27 -5.55 12.55
N ALA A 31 4.47 -5.91 13.02
CA ALA A 31 5.61 -5.00 13.03
C ALA A 31 6.08 -4.64 11.61
N ALA A 32 6.09 -5.60 10.69
CA ALA A 32 6.41 -5.39 9.29
C ALA A 32 5.38 -4.47 8.61
N GLU A 33 4.08 -4.77 8.76
CA GLU A 33 3.00 -3.91 8.25
C GLU A 33 3.09 -2.49 8.83
N ARG A 34 3.38 -2.35 10.12
CA ARG A 34 3.52 -1.05 10.77
C ARG A 34 4.72 -0.29 10.21
N ARG A 35 5.83 -0.98 9.94
CA ARG A 35 7.03 -0.39 9.32
C ARG A 35 6.75 0.07 7.89
N ASP A 36 6.04 -0.75 7.11
CA ASP A 36 5.65 -0.40 5.74
C ASP A 36 4.67 0.78 5.69
N ARG A 37 3.70 0.84 6.62
CA ARG A 37 2.81 1.99 6.79
C ARG A 37 3.54 3.28 7.21
N CYS A 38 4.69 3.16 7.85
CA CYS A 38 5.54 4.29 8.23
C CYS A 38 6.50 4.74 7.12
N ARG A 39 6.63 3.99 6.03
CA ARG A 39 7.48 4.39 4.90
C ARG A 39 6.77 5.51 4.14
N GLU A 40 7.42 6.68 4.04
CA GLU A 40 6.92 7.73 3.17
C GLU A 40 6.97 7.24 1.71
N PRO A 41 5.89 7.41 0.94
CA PRO A 41 5.85 6.96 -0.44
C PRO A 41 6.89 7.71 -1.26
N THR A 42 7.73 6.95 -1.95
CA THR A 42 8.83 7.46 -2.76
C THR A 42 8.31 8.03 -4.09
N ASP A 43 9.10 8.88 -4.74
CA ASP A 43 8.70 9.48 -6.03
C ASP A 43 8.49 8.44 -7.13
N TYR A 44 9.15 7.28 -7.03
CA TYR A 44 8.88 6.13 -7.90
C TYR A 44 7.45 5.60 -7.72
N ASP A 45 6.99 5.44 -6.48
CA ASP A 45 5.65 4.94 -6.16
C ASP A 45 4.58 5.91 -6.64
N VAL A 46 4.86 7.21 -6.56
CA VAL A 46 3.98 8.27 -7.10
C VAL A 46 3.83 8.15 -8.62
N ARG A 47 4.94 7.97 -9.36
CA ARG A 47 4.92 7.80 -10.82
C ARG A 47 4.25 6.50 -11.23
N HIS A 48 4.52 5.41 -10.53
CA HIS A 48 3.90 4.12 -10.79
C HIS A 48 2.39 4.17 -10.55
N ALA A 49 1.95 4.76 -9.43
CA ALA A 49 0.53 4.97 -9.16
C ALA A 49 -0.13 5.86 -10.23
N ALA A 50 0.50 6.97 -10.63
CA ALA A 50 -0.02 7.82 -11.70
C ALA A 50 -0.18 7.07 -13.03
N ALA A 51 0.77 6.19 -13.38
CA ALA A 51 0.66 5.34 -14.57
C ALA A 51 -0.54 4.39 -14.49
N LEU A 52 -0.71 3.71 -13.35
CA LEU A 52 -1.86 2.81 -13.12
C LEU A 52 -3.19 3.57 -13.17
N TYR A 53 -3.29 4.74 -12.53
CA TYR A 53 -4.50 5.56 -12.59
C TYR A 53 -4.87 5.93 -14.03
N ARG A 54 -3.88 6.23 -14.87
CA ARG A 54 -4.11 6.53 -16.28
C ARG A 54 -4.50 5.31 -17.09
N GLU A 55 -3.91 4.15 -16.81
CA GLU A 55 -4.23 2.89 -17.48
C GLU A 55 -5.66 2.43 -17.15
N TYR A 56 -6.04 2.46 -15.88
CA TYR A 56 -7.35 1.98 -15.42
C TYR A 56 -8.49 2.98 -15.66
N TYR A 57 -8.25 4.28 -15.48
CA TYR A 57 -9.30 5.30 -15.52
C TYR A 57 -9.22 6.25 -16.72
N GLY A 58 -8.15 6.19 -17.51
CA GLY A 58 -8.03 6.97 -18.75
C GLY A 58 -8.21 8.48 -18.53
N ALA A 59 -9.17 9.07 -19.23
CA ALA A 59 -9.50 10.49 -19.13
C ALA A 59 -10.14 10.88 -17.78
N GLU A 60 -10.77 9.93 -17.09
CA GLU A 60 -11.45 10.15 -15.82
C GLU A 60 -10.51 10.06 -14.60
N ALA A 61 -9.23 9.73 -14.84
CA ALA A 61 -8.23 9.58 -13.78
C ALA A 61 -8.13 10.80 -12.86
N HIS A 62 -8.34 12.01 -13.40
CA HIS A 62 -8.30 13.26 -12.62
C HIS A 62 -9.51 13.46 -11.72
N ARG A 63 -10.71 13.01 -12.15
CA ARG A 63 -11.92 13.09 -11.32
C ARG A 63 -11.87 12.07 -10.20
N ILE A 64 -11.51 10.84 -10.55
CA ILE A 64 -11.48 9.70 -9.61
C ILE A 64 -10.40 9.90 -8.53
N ILE A 65 -9.23 10.45 -8.88
CA ILE A 65 -8.22 10.77 -7.86
C ILE A 65 -8.69 11.88 -6.91
N GLY A 66 -9.53 12.81 -7.38
CA GLY A 66 -10.18 13.83 -6.55
C GLY A 66 -11.13 13.21 -5.52
N ASP A 67 -11.98 12.27 -5.94
CA ASP A 67 -12.88 11.53 -5.05
C ASP A 67 -12.09 10.70 -4.02
N HIS A 68 -11.01 10.05 -4.45
CA HIS A 68 -10.11 9.34 -3.53
C HIS A 68 -9.39 10.29 -2.56
N MET A 69 -9.05 11.53 -2.96
CA MET A 69 -8.51 12.54 -2.04
C MET A 69 -9.55 13.00 -1.01
N LEU A 70 -10.83 13.04 -1.38
CA LEU A 70 -11.92 13.36 -0.47
C LEU A 70 -12.06 12.25 0.59
N GLY A 71 -12.07 10.98 0.16
CA GLY A 71 -12.02 9.83 1.06
C GLY A 71 -10.78 9.81 1.96
N ALA A 72 -9.61 10.15 1.41
CA ALA A 72 -8.34 10.23 2.14
C ALA A 72 -8.28 11.37 3.16
N SER A 73 -9.17 12.37 3.07
CA SER A 73 -9.22 13.49 4.02
C SER A 73 -9.79 13.07 5.38
N PHE A 74 -10.48 11.92 5.44
CA PHE A 74 -10.93 11.32 6.70
C PHE A 74 -9.86 10.45 7.37
N ALA A 75 -8.70 10.25 6.74
CA ALA A 75 -7.61 9.49 7.34
C ALA A 75 -6.87 10.35 8.40
N PRO A 76 -6.62 9.83 9.61
CA PRO A 76 -6.10 10.60 10.74
C PRO A 76 -4.70 11.21 10.51
N ASP A 77 -3.87 10.57 9.69
CA ASP A 77 -2.45 10.93 9.56
C ASP A 77 -2.13 11.88 8.40
N GLY A 78 -3.12 12.20 7.54
CA GLY A 78 -2.96 13.05 6.36
C GLY A 78 -1.92 12.59 5.32
N ARG A 79 -1.19 11.50 5.57
CA ARG A 79 -0.16 10.92 4.70
C ARG A 79 -0.76 10.45 3.38
N HIS A 80 -1.89 9.75 3.45
CA HIS A 80 -2.59 9.27 2.26
C HIS A 80 -3.04 10.43 1.36
N LYS A 81 -3.55 11.52 1.96
CA LYS A 81 -3.86 12.76 1.25
C LYS A 81 -2.63 13.40 0.60
N ARG A 82 -1.48 13.45 1.30
CA ARG A 82 -0.21 13.96 0.75
C ARG A 82 0.28 13.13 -0.43
N PHE A 83 0.17 11.81 -0.35
CA PHE A 83 0.51 10.91 -1.45
C PHE A 83 -0.38 11.15 -2.68
N LEU A 84 -1.70 11.14 -2.51
CA LEU A 84 -2.64 11.37 -3.61
C LEU A 84 -2.47 12.76 -4.23
N LYS A 85 -2.11 13.78 -3.43
CA LYS A 85 -1.76 15.10 -3.95
C LYS A 85 -0.54 15.06 -4.89
N ARG A 86 0.49 14.28 -4.55
CA ARG A 86 1.68 14.09 -5.40
C ARG A 86 1.32 13.32 -6.68
N VAL A 87 0.49 12.28 -6.57
CA VAL A 87 0.01 11.50 -7.73
C VAL A 87 -0.84 12.37 -8.67
N SER A 88 -1.73 13.20 -8.13
CA SER A 88 -2.52 14.17 -8.91
C SER A 88 -1.63 15.18 -9.65
N ALA A 89 -0.60 15.71 -8.99
CA ALA A 89 0.36 16.60 -9.64
C ALA A 89 1.13 15.91 -10.78
N GLU A 90 1.48 14.63 -10.61
CA GLU A 90 2.19 13.86 -11.64
C GLU A 90 1.28 13.53 -12.85
N LEU A 91 0.00 13.24 -12.58
CA LEU A 91 -1.01 13.08 -13.62
C LEU A 91 -1.18 14.37 -14.46
N LEU A 92 -1.21 15.53 -13.80
CA LEU A 92 -1.33 16.84 -14.44
C LEU A 92 -0.12 17.21 -15.31
N LYS A 93 1.11 16.96 -14.82
CA LYS A 93 2.33 17.16 -15.62
C LYS A 93 2.31 16.32 -16.89
N THR A 94 1.88 15.07 -16.75
CA THR A 94 1.85 14.14 -17.87
C THR A 94 0.74 14.47 -18.87
N SER A 95 -0.41 14.99 -18.42
CA SER A 95 -1.46 15.47 -19.32
C SER A 95 -1.06 16.73 -20.06
N ALA A 96 -0.32 17.66 -19.42
CA ALA A 96 0.22 18.85 -20.08
C ALA A 96 1.20 18.47 -21.20
N LEU A 97 2.12 17.53 -20.94
CA LEU A 97 3.05 17.00 -21.95
C LEU A 97 2.32 16.28 -23.11
N ARG A 98 1.22 15.58 -22.83
CA ARG A 98 0.40 14.93 -23.87
C ARG A 98 -0.41 15.95 -24.69
N GLY A 99 -0.88 17.03 -24.07
CA GLY A 99 -1.60 18.11 -24.75
C GLY A 99 -0.71 18.88 -25.74
N ASP A 100 0.53 19.19 -25.36
CA ASP A 100 1.52 19.81 -26.27
C ASP A 100 1.84 18.94 -27.47
N SER A 101 1.85 17.61 -27.28
CA SER A 101 2.11 16.64 -28.35
C SER A 101 1.00 16.60 -29.41
N ILE A 102 -0.24 16.93 -29.06
CA ILE A 102 -1.38 16.96 -30.01
C ILE A 102 -1.39 18.25 -30.83
N HIS A 103 -0.90 19.36 -30.28
CA HIS A 103 -0.79 20.64 -31.00
C HIS A 103 0.46 20.76 -31.86
N ALA A 104 1.47 19.91 -31.68
CA ALA A 104 2.70 19.90 -32.47
C ALA A 104 2.57 19.19 -33.85
N ILE A 105 1.44 18.54 -34.14
CA ILE A 105 1.19 17.88 -35.43
C ILE A 105 0.27 18.76 -36.29
N LYS A 106 0.83 19.81 -36.89
CA LYS A 106 0.19 20.48 -38.03
C LYS A 106 1.23 21.16 -38.94
N PRO A 107 1.59 20.56 -40.08
CA PRO A 107 2.03 21.33 -41.25
C PRO A 107 0.84 22.05 -41.91
#